data_AF-A0A8B7CJ54-F1
#
_entry.id   AF-A0A8B7CJ54-F1
#
_cell.length_a   1.000
_cell.length_b   1.000
_cell.length_c   1.000
_cell.angle_alpha   90.00
_cell.angle_beta   90.00
_cell.angle_gamma   90.00
#
_symmetry.space_group_name_H-M   'P 1'
#
loop_
_entity.id
_entity.type
_entity.pdbx_description
1 polymer ?
#
loop_
_entity_poly.entity_id
_entity_poly.type
_entity_poly.pdbx_seq_one_letter_code
_entity_poly.pdbx_strand_id
1 'polypeptide(L)'
;MPPSPTSINYIILHSIPQIPYPSYLPSRPLSMATTSLQSLFHPHHHSFTSTPDSSLFLKPATTPTKLLSNLSSSSITTTPSSPITPTTTTSSSSSFAVIARHLEASDFRQADEETRRLLIALAGDAAQKRGYVFFSEVQFIDAADLQAIDRLWRLHSSDRFGYSVQRRIWEKSRRDFSRFFIRVGWMKRLDTEVEQYTYRAFPDEFIWELKDDTPEGHLPLTNALRGTQLLARILTHPAFEEESLEEEEEEEKEGEGGEKDVEKERPKPLSNTKTFKPDYSF
;
A
#
# COMPACT_ATOMS: atom_id res chain seq x y z
N MET A 1 -0.04 -27.32 -30.95
CA MET A 1 -0.92 -26.39 -30.21
C MET A 1 -0.35 -26.24 -28.81
N PRO A 2 0.14 -25.05 -28.42
CA PRO A 2 0.51 -24.80 -27.04
C PRO A 2 -0.76 -24.72 -26.16
N PRO A 3 -0.68 -25.11 -24.88
CA PRO A 3 -1.84 -25.05 -23.98
C PRO A 3 -2.23 -23.60 -23.69
N SER A 4 -3.53 -23.35 -23.62
CA SER A 4 -4.11 -22.06 -23.23
C SER A 4 -3.60 -21.64 -21.84
N PRO A 5 -3.29 -20.36 -21.60
CA PRO A 5 -2.97 -19.89 -20.27
C PRO A 5 -4.20 -20.05 -19.36
N THR A 6 -4.01 -20.86 -18.33
CA THR A 6 -4.94 -21.17 -17.26
C THR A 6 -5.51 -19.90 -16.65
N SER A 7 -6.84 -19.81 -16.54
CA SER A 7 -7.53 -18.77 -15.77
C SER A 7 -6.85 -18.61 -14.40
N ILE A 8 -6.30 -17.42 -14.17
CA ILE A 8 -5.89 -16.98 -12.84
C ILE A 8 -7.13 -17.11 -11.96
N ASN A 9 -7.03 -17.91 -10.89
CA ASN A 9 -8.12 -18.19 -9.97
C ASN A 9 -8.80 -16.90 -9.51
N TYR A 10 -9.96 -16.61 -10.07
CA TYR A 10 -10.89 -15.61 -9.55
C TYR A 10 -11.44 -16.13 -8.23
N ILE A 11 -10.85 -15.71 -7.13
CA ILE A 11 -11.48 -15.86 -5.80
C ILE A 11 -12.54 -14.76 -5.72
N ILE A 12 -13.73 -15.14 -6.16
CA ILE A 12 -14.97 -14.36 -6.19
C ILE A 12 -15.35 -13.97 -4.76
N LEU A 13 -15.72 -12.69 -4.60
CA LEU A 13 -16.30 -12.07 -3.41
C LEU A 13 -17.59 -12.78 -2.99
N HIS A 14 -17.49 -13.91 -2.28
CA HIS A 14 -18.59 -14.38 -1.45
C HIS A 14 -18.33 -13.96 -0.01
N SER A 15 -19.13 -12.98 0.42
CA SER A 15 -19.51 -12.74 1.81
C SER A 15 -18.37 -12.40 2.79
N ILE A 16 -18.05 -11.11 2.89
CA ILE A 16 -17.50 -10.55 4.13
C ILE A 16 -18.69 -10.26 5.06
N PRO A 17 -18.76 -10.82 6.28
CA PRO A 17 -19.83 -10.53 7.22
C PRO A 17 -19.77 -9.07 7.67
N GLN A 18 -20.91 -8.38 7.58
CA GLN A 18 -21.09 -7.02 8.06
C GLN A 18 -20.82 -6.95 9.58
N ILE A 19 -19.90 -6.07 9.99
CA ILE A 19 -19.81 -5.64 11.38
C ILE A 19 -20.68 -4.37 11.48
N PRO A 20 -21.76 -4.35 12.29
CA PRO A 20 -22.54 -3.14 12.49
C PRO A 20 -21.73 -2.14 13.32
N TYR A 21 -21.65 -0.90 12.82
CA TYR A 21 -21.08 0.23 13.56
C TYR A 21 -21.97 0.58 14.78
N PRO A 22 -21.42 0.80 15.98
CA PRO A 22 -22.19 1.31 17.10
C PRO A 22 -22.44 2.82 16.95
N SER A 23 -23.70 3.21 16.92
CA SER A 23 -24.15 4.60 17.00
C SER A 23 -23.86 5.17 18.39
N TYR A 24 -23.00 6.19 18.47
CA TYR A 24 -22.82 7.01 19.66
C TYR A 24 -23.97 8.02 19.78
N LEU A 25 -24.68 8.01 20.92
CA LEU A 25 -25.51 9.11 21.40
C LEU A 25 -24.94 9.66 22.72
N PRO A 26 -25.06 10.97 23.02
CA PRO A 26 -24.34 11.61 24.12
C PRO A 26 -25.17 11.87 25.40
N SER A 27 -24.48 11.81 26.56
CA SER A 27 -24.67 12.58 27.82
C SER A 27 -25.95 12.31 28.67
N ARG A 28 -25.97 12.23 30.02
CA ARG A 28 -25.22 12.86 31.12
C ARG A 28 -25.62 12.20 32.50
N PRO A 29 -25.24 12.68 33.73
CA PRO A 29 -24.80 11.83 34.85
C PRO A 29 -25.75 11.82 36.09
N LEU A 30 -25.51 10.95 37.09
CA LEU A 30 -25.40 11.30 38.53
C LEU A 30 -25.21 10.07 39.45
N SER A 31 -24.35 10.29 40.46
CA SER A 31 -24.47 9.87 41.88
C SER A 31 -23.91 8.53 42.39
N MET A 32 -23.16 8.69 43.48
CA MET A 32 -22.48 7.72 44.33
C MET A 32 -23.41 6.87 45.20
N ALA A 33 -22.95 5.68 45.56
CA ALA A 33 -23.08 5.12 46.92
C ALA A 33 -22.00 4.05 47.17
N THR A 34 -21.64 3.92 48.44
CA THR A 34 -20.44 3.32 49.03
C THR A 34 -20.63 1.86 49.44
N THR A 35 -19.50 1.15 49.70
CA THR A 35 -19.21 0.15 50.76
C THR A 35 -18.21 -0.89 50.22
N SER A 36 -16.95 -0.92 50.64
CA SER A 36 -16.37 -1.39 51.92
C SER A 36 -15.63 -2.74 51.75
N LEU A 37 -14.30 -2.61 51.64
CA LEU A 37 -13.20 -3.43 52.17
C LEU A 37 -13.39 -4.94 52.38
N GLN A 38 -12.45 -5.72 51.79
CA GLN A 38 -11.52 -6.54 52.58
C GLN A 38 -10.26 -6.88 51.77
N SER A 39 -9.11 -6.52 52.32
CA SER A 39 -7.77 -6.88 51.86
C SER A 39 -7.23 -8.02 52.73
N LEU A 40 -6.46 -8.92 52.13
CA LEU A 40 -5.48 -9.76 52.83
C LEU A 40 -4.25 -9.88 51.93
N PHE A 41 -3.22 -9.14 52.33
CA PHE A 41 -1.83 -9.35 51.92
C PHE A 41 -1.26 -10.53 52.70
N HIS A 42 -0.42 -11.38 52.09
CA HIS A 42 1.03 -11.46 52.38
C HIS A 42 1.75 -12.60 51.59
N PRO A 43 3.09 -12.54 51.46
CA PRO A 43 3.87 -12.97 50.30
C PRO A 43 4.77 -14.20 50.58
N HIS A 44 5.48 -14.69 49.56
CA HIS A 44 6.78 -15.33 49.75
C HIS A 44 7.76 -15.08 48.58
N HIS A 45 9.00 -14.84 48.97
CA HIS A 45 10.18 -14.45 48.20
C HIS A 45 11.09 -15.64 47.80
N HIS A 46 12.09 -15.32 46.94
CA HIS A 46 13.44 -15.92 46.79
C HIS A 46 13.55 -17.23 45.98
N SER A 47 14.58 -17.53 45.18
CA SER A 47 15.77 -16.84 44.64
C SER A 47 16.43 -17.75 43.59
N PHE A 48 17.29 -17.16 42.76
CA PHE A 48 18.18 -17.74 41.72
C PHE A 48 19.24 -18.74 42.22
N THR A 49 19.72 -19.66 41.34
CA THR A 49 21.12 -20.12 41.10
C THR A 49 21.13 -21.10 39.88
N SER A 50 21.87 -20.89 38.79
CA SER A 50 23.31 -21.10 38.46
C SER A 50 23.76 -22.54 38.09
N THR A 51 23.83 -22.82 36.77
CA THR A 51 24.91 -23.50 35.98
C THR A 51 25.42 -24.93 36.40
N PRO A 52 26.40 -25.55 35.70
CA PRO A 52 26.20 -26.68 34.75
C PRO A 52 26.98 -27.97 35.11
N ASP A 53 26.75 -29.10 34.43
CA ASP A 53 27.84 -30.06 34.08
C ASP A 53 27.40 -31.20 33.13
N SER A 54 28.18 -31.36 32.04
CA SER A 54 28.89 -32.55 31.52
C SER A 54 28.46 -33.97 31.96
N SER A 55 28.63 -35.09 31.24
CA SER A 55 29.06 -35.50 29.89
C SER A 55 29.17 -37.06 29.88
N LEU A 56 29.40 -37.67 28.70
CA LEU A 56 30.03 -39.00 28.42
C LEU A 56 29.13 -40.24 28.22
N PHE A 57 29.19 -40.82 27.00
CA PHE A 57 29.87 -42.11 26.66
C PHE A 57 29.65 -42.41 25.14
N LEU A 58 30.63 -42.17 24.24
CA LEU A 58 31.58 -43.10 23.56
C LEU A 58 30.96 -44.30 22.79
N LYS A 59 30.93 -44.34 21.43
CA LYS A 59 31.95 -44.69 20.36
C LYS A 59 31.83 -46.17 19.88
N PRO A 60 32.53 -46.70 18.84
CA PRO A 60 33.03 -46.21 17.52
C PRO A 60 32.81 -47.19 16.32
N ALA A 61 33.14 -46.79 15.08
CA ALA A 61 34.02 -47.48 14.08
C ALA A 61 33.77 -46.99 12.63
N THR A 62 34.62 -46.99 11.60
CA THR A 62 36.07 -46.88 11.33
C THR A 62 36.20 -46.83 9.78
N THR A 63 36.91 -45.81 9.24
CA THR A 63 37.69 -45.60 7.96
C THR A 63 37.82 -46.68 6.85
N PRO A 64 38.28 -46.39 5.59
CA PRO A 64 39.31 -45.39 5.22
C PRO A 64 39.23 -44.60 3.89
N THR A 65 40.14 -43.63 3.88
CA THR A 65 40.72 -42.66 2.93
C THR A 65 41.13 -43.13 1.52
N LYS A 66 41.07 -42.19 0.56
CA LYS A 66 42.19 -41.88 -0.37
C LYS A 66 42.23 -40.38 -0.69
N LEU A 67 43.42 -39.79 -0.49
CA LEU A 67 43.87 -38.45 -0.88
C LEU A 67 44.81 -38.58 -2.10
N LEU A 68 44.85 -37.54 -2.94
CA LEU A 68 46.00 -37.02 -3.74
C LEU A 68 45.44 -35.84 -4.57
N SER A 69 45.59 -34.60 -4.10
CA SER A 69 46.61 -33.60 -4.50
C SER A 69 46.64 -33.25 -6.00
N ASN A 70 46.34 -31.99 -6.34
CA ASN A 70 47.33 -31.19 -7.07
C ASN A 70 47.06 -29.68 -6.94
N LEU A 71 48.13 -28.93 -6.69
CA LEU A 71 48.20 -27.48 -6.65
C LEU A 71 49.00 -27.04 -7.89
N SER A 72 48.50 -26.05 -8.65
CA SER A 72 49.35 -25.19 -9.47
C SER A 72 48.67 -23.86 -9.76
N SER A 73 49.52 -22.85 -9.77
CA SER A 73 49.22 -21.45 -9.51
C SER A 73 49.00 -20.62 -10.77
N SER A 74 48.25 -19.54 -10.56
CA SER A 74 48.37 -18.20 -11.16
C SER A 74 48.25 -18.02 -12.68
N SER A 75 47.24 -17.25 -13.09
CA SER A 75 47.48 -15.98 -13.79
C SER A 75 46.25 -15.06 -13.68
N ILE A 76 46.51 -13.89 -13.11
CA ILE A 76 45.69 -12.69 -13.10
C ILE A 76 45.55 -12.14 -14.52
N THR A 77 44.33 -11.90 -14.98
CA THR A 77 44.05 -10.89 -16.00
C THR A 77 42.74 -10.22 -15.63
N THR A 78 42.88 -9.00 -15.16
CA THR A 78 41.85 -7.99 -14.98
C THR A 78 41.07 -7.78 -16.26
N THR A 79 39.78 -8.11 -16.23
CA THR A 79 38.76 -7.51 -17.10
C THR A 79 37.67 -6.97 -16.18
N PRO A 80 37.19 -5.73 -16.37
CA PRO A 80 36.21 -5.15 -15.48
C PRO A 80 34.89 -5.90 -15.61
N SER A 81 34.50 -6.48 -14.48
CA SER A 81 33.21 -7.07 -14.18
C SER A 81 32.10 -6.10 -14.59
N SER A 82 31.40 -6.42 -15.67
CA SER A 82 30.07 -5.88 -15.90
C SER A 82 29.12 -6.55 -14.89
N PRO A 83 28.24 -5.81 -14.20
CA PRO A 83 27.24 -6.44 -13.36
C PRO A 83 26.30 -7.27 -14.24
N ILE A 84 26.18 -8.56 -13.92
CA ILE A 84 25.13 -9.44 -14.47
C ILE A 84 23.80 -9.07 -13.81
N THR A 85 23.04 -8.26 -14.53
CA THR A 85 21.58 -8.13 -14.50
C THR A 85 21.25 -7.66 -15.93
N PRO A 86 20.21 -8.12 -16.65
CA PRO A 86 18.91 -8.56 -16.12
C PRO A 86 18.11 -9.58 -16.98
N THR A 87 17.47 -10.58 -16.37
CA THR A 87 16.31 -11.22 -17.03
C THR A 87 15.01 -10.49 -16.71
N THR A 88 14.95 -9.77 -15.58
CA THR A 88 13.75 -9.08 -15.10
C THR A 88 13.46 -7.76 -15.83
N THR A 89 14.49 -6.96 -16.17
CA THR A 89 14.30 -5.67 -16.86
C THR A 89 13.68 -5.83 -18.25
N THR A 90 14.00 -6.92 -18.96
CA THR A 90 13.41 -7.17 -20.28
C THR A 90 11.94 -7.56 -20.17
N SER A 91 11.58 -8.38 -19.16
CA SER A 91 10.20 -8.81 -18.95
C SER A 91 9.32 -7.71 -18.33
N SER A 92 9.86 -6.84 -17.48
CA SER A 92 9.13 -5.66 -17.01
C SER A 92 8.92 -4.67 -18.15
N SER A 93 9.95 -4.40 -18.97
CA SER A 93 9.84 -3.53 -20.15
C SER A 93 8.77 -3.98 -21.14
N SER A 94 8.65 -5.29 -21.39
CA SER A 94 7.58 -5.81 -22.23
C SER A 94 6.20 -5.66 -21.60
N SER A 95 6.09 -5.81 -20.27
CA SER A 95 4.83 -5.63 -19.54
C SER A 95 4.36 -4.17 -19.58
N PHE A 96 5.27 -3.20 -19.39
CA PHE A 96 4.96 -1.77 -19.52
C PHE A 96 4.41 -1.43 -20.92
N ALA A 97 5.03 -1.96 -21.98
CA ALA A 97 4.55 -1.78 -23.34
C ALA A 97 3.16 -2.38 -23.57
N VAL A 98 2.86 -3.54 -22.94
CA VAL A 98 1.53 -4.15 -23.01
C VAL A 98 0.48 -3.30 -22.28
N ILE A 99 0.79 -2.78 -21.09
CA ILE A 99 -0.07 -1.84 -20.35
C ILE A 99 -0.35 -0.61 -21.20
N ALA A 100 0.70 0.03 -21.74
CA ALA A 100 0.57 1.22 -22.60
C ALA A 100 -0.33 0.95 -23.79
N ARG A 101 -0.15 -0.17 -24.49
CA ARG A 101 -0.99 -0.56 -25.63
C ARG A 101 -2.46 -0.74 -25.26
N HIS A 102 -2.75 -1.36 -24.10
CA HIS A 102 -4.14 -1.51 -23.64
C HIS A 102 -4.74 -0.16 -23.27
N LEU A 103 -3.99 0.71 -22.60
CA LEU A 103 -4.44 2.06 -22.25
C LEU A 103 -4.67 2.95 -23.48
N GLU A 104 -3.78 2.92 -24.47
CA GLU A 104 -3.95 3.61 -25.77
C GLU A 104 -5.22 3.15 -26.49
N ALA A 105 -5.54 1.86 -26.39
CA ALA A 105 -6.77 1.29 -26.95
C ALA A 105 -8.02 1.53 -26.07
N SER A 106 -7.90 2.26 -24.97
CA SER A 106 -8.96 2.45 -23.95
C SER A 106 -9.49 1.13 -23.37
N ASP A 107 -8.69 0.06 -23.42
CA ASP A 107 -8.99 -1.24 -22.84
C ASP A 107 -8.50 -1.29 -21.38
N PHE A 108 -9.16 -0.48 -20.54
CA PHE A 108 -8.76 -0.30 -19.15
C PHE A 108 -8.85 -1.58 -18.31
N ARG A 109 -9.72 -2.51 -18.71
CA ARG A 109 -9.85 -3.81 -18.04
C ARG A 109 -8.61 -4.67 -18.24
N GLN A 110 -8.12 -4.80 -19.47
CA GLN A 110 -6.90 -5.55 -19.73
C GLN A 110 -5.66 -4.82 -19.20
N ALA A 111 -5.66 -3.48 -19.23
CA ALA A 111 -4.60 -2.68 -18.61
C ALA A 111 -4.52 -2.93 -17.08
N ASP A 112 -5.65 -3.02 -16.39
CA ASP A 112 -5.71 -3.33 -14.95
C ASP A 112 -5.20 -4.76 -14.66
N GLU A 113 -5.59 -5.73 -15.48
CA GLU A 113 -5.11 -7.10 -15.34
C GLU A 113 -3.60 -7.20 -15.50
N GLU A 114 -3.06 -6.55 -16.53
CA GLU A 114 -1.62 -6.54 -16.78
C GLU A 114 -0.85 -5.74 -15.72
N THR A 115 -1.41 -4.63 -15.24
CA THR A 115 -0.83 -3.86 -14.11
C THR A 115 -0.68 -4.75 -12.88
N ARG A 116 -1.71 -5.52 -12.54
CA ARG A 116 -1.66 -6.47 -11.43
C ARG A 116 -0.61 -7.56 -11.64
N ARG A 117 -0.52 -8.09 -12.86
CA ARG A 117 0.49 -9.11 -13.22
C ARG A 117 1.90 -8.55 -13.06
N LEU A 118 2.14 -7.31 -13.49
CA LEU A 118 3.42 -6.63 -13.36
C LEU A 118 3.77 -6.38 -11.88
N LEU A 119 2.84 -5.89 -11.07
CA LEU A 119 3.09 -5.70 -9.63
C LEU A 119 3.48 -7.01 -8.92
N ILE A 120 2.87 -8.13 -9.30
CA ILE A 120 3.24 -9.46 -8.79
C ILE A 120 4.68 -9.83 -9.22
N ALA A 121 5.05 -9.53 -10.47
CA ALA A 121 6.40 -9.79 -10.96
C ALA A 121 7.45 -8.94 -10.24
N LEU A 122 7.18 -7.65 -10.06
CA LEU A 122 8.07 -6.70 -9.38
C LEU A 122 8.24 -7.01 -7.88
N ALA A 123 7.20 -7.52 -7.22
CA ALA A 123 7.27 -7.95 -5.83
C ALA A 123 8.17 -9.19 -5.59
N GLY A 124 8.61 -9.87 -6.66
CA GLY A 124 9.58 -10.96 -6.63
C GLY A 124 9.00 -12.37 -6.76
N ASP A 125 9.88 -13.37 -6.81
CA ASP A 125 9.54 -14.76 -7.16
C ASP A 125 8.52 -15.41 -6.22
N ALA A 126 8.54 -15.04 -4.94
CA ALA A 126 7.57 -15.55 -3.96
C ALA A 126 6.14 -15.07 -4.26
N ALA A 127 5.98 -13.82 -4.68
CA ALA A 127 4.69 -13.26 -5.09
C ALA A 127 4.22 -13.91 -6.40
N GLN A 128 5.12 -14.06 -7.38
CA GLN A 128 4.83 -14.72 -8.67
C GLN A 128 4.33 -16.16 -8.49
N LYS A 129 5.03 -16.96 -7.68
CA LYS A 129 4.64 -18.35 -7.41
C LYS A 129 3.26 -18.47 -6.76
N ARG A 130 2.87 -17.45 -5.98
CA ARG A 130 1.63 -17.43 -5.19
C ARG A 130 0.48 -16.73 -5.91
N GLY A 131 0.77 -15.86 -6.87
CA GLY A 131 -0.20 -15.14 -7.70
C GLY A 131 -0.80 -13.89 -7.04
N TYR A 132 -0.20 -13.35 -5.97
CA TYR A 132 -0.61 -12.08 -5.35
C TYR A 132 0.53 -11.48 -4.53
N VAL A 133 0.45 -10.17 -4.23
CA VAL A 133 1.45 -9.41 -3.45
C VAL A 133 1.00 -9.28 -1.99
N PHE A 134 1.90 -9.51 -1.03
CA PHE A 134 1.71 -9.13 0.38
C PHE A 134 2.16 -7.69 0.60
N PHE A 135 1.54 -6.99 1.55
CA PHE A 135 1.89 -5.59 1.84
C PHE A 135 3.37 -5.40 2.20
N SER A 136 4.02 -6.40 2.82
CA SER A 136 5.44 -6.38 3.16
C SER A 136 6.36 -6.55 1.96
N GLU A 137 5.85 -7.00 0.82
CA GLU A 137 6.62 -7.18 -0.42
C GLU A 137 6.66 -5.89 -1.25
N VAL A 138 5.74 -4.94 -0.99
CA VAL A 138 5.66 -3.64 -1.71
C VAL A 138 6.95 -2.83 -1.58
N GLN A 139 7.64 -2.92 -0.44
CA GLN A 139 8.91 -2.22 -0.20
C GLN A 139 10.05 -2.67 -1.13
N PHE A 140 9.90 -3.79 -1.84
CA PHE A 140 10.89 -4.30 -2.79
C PHE A 140 10.58 -3.88 -4.23
N ILE A 141 9.46 -3.20 -4.46
CA ILE A 141 9.13 -2.66 -5.78
C ILE A 141 9.85 -1.33 -5.93
N ASP A 142 10.63 -1.18 -7.00
CA ASP A 142 11.38 0.05 -7.25
C ASP A 142 10.44 1.24 -7.44
N ALA A 143 10.81 2.39 -6.86
CA ALA A 143 10.01 3.60 -6.97
C ALA A 143 9.81 4.03 -8.42
N ALA A 144 10.84 3.88 -9.26
CA ALA A 144 10.80 4.20 -10.68
C ALA A 144 9.75 3.37 -11.44
N ASP A 145 9.57 2.10 -11.07
CA ASP A 145 8.58 1.22 -11.71
C ASP A 145 7.16 1.62 -11.31
N LEU A 146 6.90 1.90 -10.02
CA LEU A 146 5.57 2.38 -9.58
C LEU A 146 5.22 3.72 -10.21
N GLN A 147 6.18 4.64 -10.31
CA GLN A 147 5.99 5.90 -11.02
C GLN A 147 5.75 5.69 -12.52
N ALA A 148 6.39 4.71 -13.15
CA ALA A 148 6.16 4.40 -14.56
C ALA A 148 4.75 3.84 -14.79
N ILE A 149 4.26 2.94 -13.93
CA ILE A 149 2.87 2.46 -13.95
C ILE A 149 1.92 3.65 -13.81
N ASP A 150 2.15 4.51 -12.82
CA ASP A 150 1.29 5.65 -12.53
C ASP A 150 1.21 6.65 -13.69
N ARG A 151 2.35 7.03 -14.27
CA ARG A 151 2.41 7.92 -15.44
C ARG A 151 1.64 7.36 -16.63
N LEU A 152 1.71 6.06 -16.88
CA LEU A 152 0.94 5.43 -17.96
C LEU A 152 -0.56 5.59 -17.72
N TRP A 153 -1.03 5.25 -16.51
CA TRP A 153 -2.44 5.38 -16.16
C TRP A 153 -2.94 6.81 -16.30
N ARG A 154 -2.17 7.78 -15.81
CA ARG A 154 -2.53 9.19 -15.88
C ARG A 154 -2.57 9.73 -17.30
N LEU A 155 -1.51 9.48 -18.08
CA LEU A 155 -1.38 9.98 -19.45
C LEU A 155 -2.56 9.55 -20.34
N HIS A 156 -3.03 8.32 -20.17
CA HIS A 156 -4.12 7.75 -20.98
C HIS A 156 -5.50 7.89 -20.35
N SER A 157 -5.63 8.59 -19.22
CA SER A 157 -6.90 8.86 -18.55
C SER A 157 -7.16 10.35 -18.31
N SER A 158 -6.35 11.23 -18.89
CA SER A 158 -6.38 12.68 -18.63
C SER A 158 -6.25 12.97 -17.12
N ASP A 159 -5.27 12.34 -16.48
CA ASP A 159 -4.95 12.46 -15.04
C ASP A 159 -6.09 12.01 -14.09
N ARG A 160 -7.06 11.22 -14.58
CA ARG A 160 -8.19 10.74 -13.75
C ARG A 160 -7.91 9.42 -13.05
N PHE A 161 -7.02 8.58 -13.58
CA PHE A 161 -6.65 7.28 -13.02
C PHE A 161 -5.17 7.25 -12.66
N GLY A 162 -4.81 6.41 -11.69
CA GLY A 162 -3.45 6.29 -11.17
C GLY A 162 -3.40 6.11 -9.66
N TYR A 163 -2.29 5.59 -9.16
CA TYR A 163 -2.02 5.45 -7.73
C TYR A 163 -1.75 6.79 -7.05
N SER A 164 -1.11 7.76 -7.74
CA SER A 164 -0.94 9.14 -7.26
C SER A 164 -2.29 9.82 -7.07
N VAL A 165 -3.19 9.70 -8.05
CA VAL A 165 -4.58 10.20 -7.97
C VAL A 165 -5.32 9.56 -6.80
N GLN A 166 -5.22 8.23 -6.64
CA GLN A 166 -5.80 7.53 -5.50
C GLN A 166 -5.21 8.00 -4.17
N ARG A 167 -3.90 8.22 -4.08
CA ARG A 167 -3.23 8.74 -2.89
C ARG A 167 -3.81 10.10 -2.50
N ARG A 168 -3.92 11.03 -3.45
CA ARG A 168 -4.52 12.36 -3.21
C ARG A 168 -5.94 12.25 -2.67
N ILE A 169 -6.78 11.40 -3.28
CA ILE A 169 -8.17 11.20 -2.81
C ILE A 169 -8.19 10.58 -1.41
N TRP A 170 -7.27 9.67 -1.11
CA TRP A 170 -7.15 9.03 0.20
C TRP A 170 -6.69 10.01 1.28
N GLU A 171 -5.74 10.89 0.98
CA GLU A 171 -5.32 11.98 1.88
C GLU A 171 -6.45 12.97 2.13
N LYS A 172 -7.14 13.43 1.09
CA LYS A 172 -8.37 14.24 1.19
C LYS A 172 -9.51 13.52 1.93
N SER A 173 -9.42 12.20 2.09
CA SER A 173 -10.33 11.37 2.88
C SER A 173 -9.87 11.15 4.32
N ARG A 174 -8.84 11.88 4.78
CA ARG A 174 -8.19 11.73 6.09
C ARG A 174 -7.66 10.31 6.33
N ARG A 175 -7.19 9.66 5.25
CA ARG A 175 -6.71 8.28 5.24
C ARG A 175 -7.74 7.23 5.69
N ASP A 176 -9.03 7.57 5.64
CA ASP A 176 -10.13 6.64 5.91
C ASP A 176 -10.50 5.87 4.63
N PHE A 177 -10.32 4.55 4.65
CA PHE A 177 -10.59 3.71 3.49
C PHE A 177 -12.07 3.62 3.13
N SER A 178 -12.98 3.75 4.10
CA SER A 178 -14.43 3.70 3.82
C SER A 178 -14.84 4.91 2.99
N ARG A 179 -14.39 6.11 3.39
CA ARG A 179 -14.61 7.36 2.65
C ARG A 179 -13.93 7.33 1.28
N PHE A 180 -12.70 6.84 1.24
CA PHE A 180 -11.95 6.67 0.00
C PHE A 180 -12.69 5.76 -0.99
N PHE A 181 -13.13 4.56 -0.56
CA PHE A 181 -13.83 3.61 -1.44
C PHE A 181 -15.15 4.14 -1.99
N ILE A 182 -15.86 5.00 -1.24
CA ILE A 182 -17.03 5.71 -1.75
C ILE A 182 -16.61 6.72 -2.83
N ARG A 183 -15.57 7.53 -2.57
CA ARG A 183 -15.11 8.56 -3.51
C ARG A 183 -14.56 8.01 -4.81
N VAL A 184 -13.75 6.95 -4.77
CA VAL A 184 -13.25 6.28 -5.99
C VAL A 184 -14.27 5.34 -6.61
N GLY A 185 -15.49 5.26 -6.05
CA GLY A 185 -16.59 4.49 -6.60
C GLY A 185 -16.42 2.98 -6.53
N TRP A 186 -15.67 2.44 -5.57
CA TRP A 186 -15.57 1.00 -5.32
C TRP A 186 -16.71 0.47 -4.45
N MET A 187 -17.45 1.38 -3.81
CA MET A 187 -18.71 1.10 -3.13
C MET A 187 -19.88 1.77 -3.85
N LYS A 188 -21.04 1.15 -3.79
CA LYS A 188 -22.32 1.71 -4.23
C LYS A 188 -23.25 1.87 -3.04
N ARG A 189 -24.03 2.95 -3.06
CA ARG A 189 -25.10 3.18 -2.09
C ARG A 189 -26.23 2.18 -2.35
N LEU A 190 -26.85 1.66 -1.29
CA LEU A 190 -28.08 0.89 -1.39
C LEU A 190 -29.29 1.82 -1.31
N ASP A 191 -30.33 1.45 -2.06
CA ASP A 191 -31.63 2.10 -2.04
C ASP A 191 -32.43 1.63 -0.81
N THR A 192 -31.94 1.97 0.37
CA THR A 192 -32.57 1.69 1.67
C THR A 192 -32.88 2.98 2.41
N GLU A 193 -33.85 2.94 3.33
CA GLU A 193 -34.22 4.11 4.17
C GLU A 193 -33.03 4.63 5.00
N VAL A 194 -32.11 3.73 5.34
CA VAL A 194 -30.83 4.04 5.98
C VAL A 194 -29.74 4.14 4.92
N GLU A 195 -28.87 5.14 5.05
CA GLU A 195 -27.71 5.27 4.17
C GLU A 195 -26.72 4.13 4.43
N GLN A 196 -26.69 3.17 3.50
CA GLN A 196 -25.82 2.01 3.54
C GLN A 196 -25.04 1.90 2.23
N TYR A 197 -23.81 1.42 2.30
CA TYR A 197 -22.95 1.16 1.15
C TYR A 197 -22.56 -0.31 1.09
N THR A 198 -22.41 -0.86 -0.12
CA THR A 198 -21.84 -2.18 -0.38
C THR A 198 -20.75 -2.09 -1.43
N TYR A 199 -19.81 -3.03 -1.38
CA TYR A 199 -18.78 -3.17 -2.41
C TYR A 199 -19.41 -3.51 -3.76
N ARG A 200 -18.81 -2.98 -4.83
CA ARG A 200 -19.08 -3.40 -6.21
C ARG A 200 -18.53 -4.80 -6.46
N ALA A 201 -19.29 -5.63 -7.16
CA ALA A 201 -18.86 -6.94 -7.57
C ALA A 201 -17.89 -6.86 -8.76
N PHE A 202 -16.72 -7.48 -8.61
CA PHE A 202 -15.76 -7.62 -9.71
C PHE A 202 -16.16 -8.78 -10.65
N PRO A 203 -15.97 -8.66 -11.98
CA PRO A 203 -15.54 -7.45 -12.71
C PRO A 203 -16.69 -6.54 -13.14
N ASP A 204 -17.92 -7.05 -13.16
CA ASP A 204 -19.00 -6.49 -13.98
C ASP A 204 -19.61 -5.19 -13.43
N GLU A 205 -19.47 -4.91 -12.13
CA GLU A 205 -20.00 -3.68 -11.53
C GLU A 205 -19.01 -2.52 -11.49
N PHE A 206 -17.75 -2.76 -11.87
CA PHE A 206 -16.72 -1.72 -12.02
C PHE A 206 -16.87 -1.02 -13.38
N ILE A 207 -16.40 0.23 -13.44
CA ILE A 207 -16.50 1.08 -14.63
C ILE A 207 -15.17 1.01 -15.37
N TRP A 208 -15.19 0.43 -16.57
CA TRP A 208 -14.02 0.19 -17.40
C TRP A 208 -13.88 1.16 -18.57
N GLU A 209 -14.66 2.24 -18.57
CA GLU A 209 -14.72 3.23 -19.64
C GLU A 209 -14.40 4.60 -19.06
N LEU A 210 -13.74 5.47 -19.84
CA LEU A 210 -13.44 6.84 -19.43
C LEU A 210 -14.61 7.75 -19.81
N LYS A 211 -15.60 7.86 -18.92
CA LYS A 211 -16.77 8.75 -19.07
C LYS A 211 -16.76 9.86 -18.03
N ASP A 212 -17.50 10.94 -18.28
CA ASP A 212 -17.59 12.07 -17.35
C ASP A 212 -18.04 11.64 -15.94
N ASP A 213 -18.94 10.66 -15.84
CA ASP A 213 -19.46 10.09 -14.58
C ASP A 213 -18.51 9.11 -13.88
N THR A 214 -17.39 8.74 -14.50
CA THR A 214 -16.45 7.76 -13.94
C THR A 214 -15.66 8.40 -12.79
N PRO A 215 -15.68 7.87 -11.56
CA PRO A 215 -14.99 8.53 -10.46
C PRO A 215 -13.48 8.66 -10.67
N GLU A 216 -12.90 9.78 -10.21
CA GLU A 216 -11.44 9.91 -10.16
C GLU A 216 -10.83 8.84 -9.25
N GLY A 217 -9.65 8.34 -9.61
CA GLY A 217 -8.95 7.27 -8.90
C GLY A 217 -9.66 5.91 -8.98
N HIS A 218 -10.68 5.73 -9.83
CA HIS A 218 -11.40 4.46 -9.94
C HIS A 218 -10.47 3.30 -10.31
N LEU A 219 -9.48 3.55 -11.16
CA LEU A 219 -8.47 2.59 -11.61
C LEU A 219 -7.04 3.10 -11.34
N PRO A 220 -6.03 2.21 -11.28
CA PRO A 220 -6.13 0.75 -11.28
C PRO A 220 -6.71 0.17 -9.97
N LEU A 221 -7.27 -1.03 -10.01
CA LEU A 221 -7.82 -1.73 -8.86
C LEU A 221 -6.72 -2.42 -8.05
N THR A 222 -6.82 -2.31 -6.73
CA THR A 222 -6.03 -3.12 -5.79
C THR A 222 -6.96 -3.98 -4.95
N ASN A 223 -6.77 -5.29 -4.99
CA ASN A 223 -7.65 -6.23 -4.31
C ASN A 223 -7.59 -6.04 -2.77
N ALA A 224 -8.71 -5.64 -2.17
CA ALA A 224 -8.86 -5.45 -0.72
C ALA A 224 -9.46 -6.66 0.01
N LEU A 225 -9.63 -7.82 -0.63
CA LEU A 225 -10.13 -9.07 0.00
C LEU A 225 -9.34 -9.50 1.23
N ARG A 226 -8.06 -9.10 1.30
CA ARG A 226 -7.14 -9.43 2.39
C ARG A 226 -6.89 -8.25 3.32
N GLY A 227 -7.81 -7.28 3.31
CA GLY A 227 -7.67 -6.01 4.01
C GLY A 227 -7.00 -4.93 3.17
N THR A 228 -6.90 -3.73 3.74
CA THR A 228 -6.45 -2.51 3.05
C THR A 228 -4.95 -2.26 3.16
N GLN A 229 -4.21 -3.15 3.83
CA GLN A 229 -2.77 -2.95 4.09
C GLN A 229 -1.94 -2.92 2.81
N LEU A 230 -2.28 -3.74 1.80
CA LEU A 230 -1.57 -3.73 0.51
C LEU A 230 -1.72 -2.36 -0.17
N LEU A 231 -2.97 -1.89 -0.32
CA LEU A 231 -3.26 -0.60 -0.91
C LEU A 231 -2.60 0.53 -0.11
N ALA A 232 -2.70 0.51 1.23
CA ALA A 232 -2.04 1.48 2.08
C ALA A 232 -0.54 1.56 1.81
N ARG A 233 0.15 0.42 1.67
CA ARG A 233 1.59 0.39 1.39
C ARG A 233 1.95 0.92 0.01
N ILE A 234 1.10 0.71 -0.99
CA ILE A 234 1.28 1.29 -2.33
C ILE A 234 1.10 2.81 -2.26
N LEU A 235 0.03 3.30 -1.63
CA LEU A 235 -0.26 4.74 -1.56
C LEU A 235 0.76 5.52 -0.72
N THR A 236 1.33 4.91 0.32
CA THR A 236 2.41 5.50 1.13
C THR A 236 3.81 5.18 0.60
N HIS A 237 3.94 4.65 -0.63
CA HIS A 237 5.25 4.35 -1.18
C HIS A 237 6.02 5.66 -1.49
N PRO A 238 7.35 5.72 -1.29
CA PRO A 238 8.17 6.90 -1.60
C PRO A 238 8.05 7.39 -3.05
N ALA A 239 7.63 6.50 -3.96
CA ALA A 239 7.33 6.81 -5.36
C ALA A 239 6.41 8.02 -5.55
N PHE A 240 5.53 8.31 -4.58
CA PHE A 240 4.49 9.33 -4.68
C PHE A 240 4.63 10.45 -3.62
N GLU A 241 5.77 10.53 -2.91
CA GLU A 241 5.98 11.56 -1.87
C GLU A 241 6.24 12.96 -2.42
N GLU A 242 7.04 13.07 -3.48
CA GLU A 242 7.45 14.37 -4.04
C GLU A 242 6.30 15.07 -4.78
N GLU A 243 5.41 14.30 -5.41
CA GLU A 243 4.28 14.80 -6.18
C GLU A 243 3.20 15.47 -5.32
N SER A 244 3.04 15.06 -4.06
CA SER A 244 2.08 15.70 -3.15
C SER A 244 2.47 17.12 -2.74
N LEU A 245 3.75 17.49 -2.79
CA LEU A 245 4.22 18.82 -2.40
C LEU A 245 4.00 19.84 -3.52
N GLU A 246 4.20 19.42 -4.78
CA GLU A 246 4.05 20.28 -5.94
C GLU A 246 2.57 20.68 -6.15
N GLU A 247 1.63 19.76 -5.93
CA GLU A 247 0.19 20.04 -6.06
C GLU A 247 -0.37 20.90 -4.92
N GLU A 248 0.11 20.74 -3.69
CA GLU A 248 -0.30 21.61 -2.56
C GLU A 248 0.15 23.06 -2.80
N GLU A 249 1.34 23.26 -3.37
CA GLU A 249 1.82 24.59 -3.75
C GLU A 249 1.03 25.21 -4.92
N GLU A 250 0.50 24.41 -5.83
CA GLU A 250 -0.35 24.86 -6.94
C GLU A 250 -1.78 25.20 -6.46
N GLU A 251 -2.40 24.37 -5.63
CA GLU A 251 -3.73 24.65 -5.05
C GLU A 251 -3.69 25.92 -4.15
N GLU A 252 -2.61 26.15 -3.40
CA GLU A 252 -2.44 27.40 -2.62
C GLU A 252 -2.28 28.64 -3.52
N LYS A 253 -1.63 28.51 -4.67
CA LYS A 253 -1.45 29.62 -5.63
C LYS A 253 -2.74 29.94 -6.40
N GLU A 254 -3.57 28.95 -6.71
CA GLU A 254 -4.86 29.17 -7.36
C GLU A 254 -5.92 29.76 -6.40
N GLY A 255 -5.80 29.50 -5.09
CA GLY A 255 -6.68 30.05 -4.07
C GLY A 255 -6.53 31.56 -3.81
N GLU A 256 -5.43 32.19 -4.24
CA GLU A 256 -5.16 33.63 -4.01
C GLU A 256 -5.58 34.53 -5.19
N GLY A 257 -6.07 33.95 -6.29
CA GLY A 257 -6.30 34.62 -7.57
C GLY A 257 -7.75 34.99 -7.89
N GLY A 258 -8.52 35.57 -6.95
CA GLY A 258 -9.93 35.85 -7.23
C GLY A 258 -10.67 36.83 -6.33
N GLU A 259 -10.23 38.10 -6.20
CA GLU A 259 -11.17 39.20 -5.89
C GLU A 259 -10.60 40.60 -6.23
N LYS A 260 -11.24 41.28 -7.18
CA LYS A 260 -11.28 42.75 -7.40
C LYS A 260 -12.75 43.03 -7.75
N ASP A 261 -13.51 43.94 -7.17
CA ASP A 261 -13.26 45.23 -6.55
C ASP A 261 -14.34 45.50 -5.48
N VAL A 262 -13.97 45.96 -4.28
CA VAL A 262 -14.61 47.13 -3.62
C VAL A 262 -13.57 47.80 -2.72
N GLU A 263 -13.22 49.02 -3.09
CA GLU A 263 -12.38 49.96 -2.38
C GLU A 263 -13.03 50.42 -1.06
N LYS A 264 -12.39 50.17 0.09
CA LYS A 264 -12.22 51.17 1.16
C LYS A 264 -11.34 50.72 2.33
N GLU A 265 -10.31 51.55 2.55
CA GLU A 265 -9.65 51.91 3.82
C GLU A 265 -8.77 50.89 4.57
N ARG A 266 -7.47 51.21 4.58
CA ARG A 266 -6.40 50.63 5.41
C ARG A 266 -6.69 50.76 6.91
N PRO A 267 -6.21 49.78 7.72
CA PRO A 267 -5.05 50.09 8.56
C PRO A 267 -3.95 49.00 8.57
N LYS A 268 -2.80 49.37 9.13
CA LYS A 268 -1.47 48.71 9.12
C LYS A 268 -1.43 47.36 9.89
N PRO A 269 -0.48 46.46 9.59
CA PRO A 269 -0.39 45.14 10.21
C PRO A 269 0.32 45.18 11.57
N LEU A 270 -0.27 44.53 12.57
CA LEU A 270 0.38 44.15 13.82
C LEU A 270 0.77 42.67 13.71
N SER A 271 2.08 42.44 13.64
CA SER A 271 2.73 41.13 13.77
C SER A 271 2.40 40.50 15.11
N ASN A 272 1.86 39.28 15.11
CA ASN A 272 1.83 38.44 16.31
C ASN A 272 2.13 36.98 15.93
N THR A 273 3.40 36.68 15.68
CA THR A 273 3.93 35.32 15.70
C THR A 273 3.91 34.83 17.14
N LYS A 274 2.91 34.03 17.51
CA LYS A 274 2.95 33.26 18.75
C LYS A 274 3.26 31.80 18.41
N THR A 275 4.55 31.53 18.29
CA THR A 275 5.14 30.18 18.31
C THR A 275 4.70 29.45 19.57
N PHE A 276 3.93 28.37 19.40
CA PHE A 276 3.66 27.40 20.46
C PHE A 276 4.82 26.39 20.49
N LYS A 277 5.62 26.40 21.55
CA LYS A 277 6.58 25.33 21.87
C LYS A 277 5.98 24.45 22.96
N PRO A 278 5.83 23.12 22.77
CA PRO A 278 5.55 22.21 23.87
C PRO A 278 6.84 21.92 24.65
N ASP A 279 6.82 22.17 25.95
CA ASP A 279 7.88 21.78 26.89
C ASP A 279 7.69 20.30 27.27
N TYR A 280 8.69 19.50 26.95
CA TYR A 280 8.84 18.14 27.44
C TYR A 280 9.91 18.17 28.53
N SER A 281 9.46 18.23 29.78
CA SER A 281 10.29 17.93 30.94
C SER A 281 9.88 16.56 31.49
N PHE A 282 10.88 15.69 31.65
CA PHE A 282 10.80 14.31 32.14
C PHE A 282 10.55 14.24 33.65
#